data_AF-A0AAW5E2W6-F1
#
_entry.id   AF-A0AAW5E2W6-F1
#
_cell.length_a   1.000
_cell.length_b   1.000
_cell.length_c   1.000
_cell.angle_alpha   90.00
_cell.angle_beta   90.00
_cell.angle_gamma   90.00
#
_symmetry.space_group_name_H-M   'P 1'
#
loop_
_entity.id
_entity.type
_entity.pdbx_description
1 polymer ?
#
loop_
_entity_poly.entity_id
_entity_poly.type
_entity_poly.pdbx_seq_one_letter_code
_entity_poly.pdbx_strand_id
1 'polypeptide(L)'
;MKERSYNIILSSVLVILASLAVFFFLNEDEKVKSASSDTNHTTETSTNSSNQANDVNITINNNIQNNIQGDGDVTVNTAITNNISDASKAAIDNSITNSGDGSGTAKVTNTIENLLKGNATVTLNNIIENSFFGSATQFENNLQNNFGDHVEANVKNEVGNNQSEGSSNEDAENNKGNNNDGNKEDKYGTKPDENLPEVVWGIDSASETTEEFYACVKENFGDPVVFGRYIGDIEGVSNGLTAEQVKLIHSKGDYILPIYNHFDNATGYDNGVKQAKEAIKLAKDLGIPEGVAIFADIEPNYPVDSKFITGWYETIETSQYESGIYGVFDPEQKLYDAYNAAAKSNDAISDNNYIWTAAPNNGITTQDKAPEFKPQAPEGSKAFGWQYGLDADTCNIDTNLFKKEIVNVLWGSK
;
A
#
# COMPACT_ATOMS: atom_id res chain seq x y z
N MET A 1 54.91 26.28 -21.26
CA MET A 1 54.17 24.99 -21.19
C MET A 1 54.90 24.11 -20.19
N LYS A 2 54.17 23.54 -19.21
CA LYS A 2 54.63 22.82 -17.99
C LYS A 2 55.21 23.70 -16.88
N GLU A 3 54.34 24.16 -15.96
CA GLU A 3 54.65 24.36 -14.52
C GLU A 3 53.44 24.92 -13.71
N ARG A 4 52.22 24.38 -13.87
CA ARG A 4 51.07 24.82 -13.06
C ARG A 4 50.16 23.73 -12.50
N SER A 5 50.55 22.46 -12.60
CA SER A 5 49.68 21.34 -12.23
C SER A 5 50.11 20.57 -10.96
N TYR A 6 51.22 20.94 -10.31
CA TYR A 6 51.76 20.18 -9.17
C TYR A 6 51.43 20.75 -7.78
N ASN A 7 50.94 21.99 -7.67
CA ASN A 7 50.68 22.62 -6.36
C ASN A 7 49.26 22.41 -5.80
N ILE A 8 48.33 21.88 -6.59
CA ILE A 8 46.95 21.66 -6.12
C ILE A 8 46.81 20.31 -5.41
N ILE A 9 47.54 19.28 -5.85
CA ILE A 9 47.43 17.93 -5.29
C ILE A 9 48.10 17.83 -3.90
N LEU A 10 49.16 18.59 -3.64
CA LEU A 10 49.86 18.56 -2.35
C LEU A 10 49.11 19.31 -1.23
N SER A 11 48.27 20.29 -1.60
CA SER A 11 47.44 21.05 -0.66
C SER A 11 46.25 20.23 -0.14
N SER A 12 45.70 19.32 -0.95
CA SER A 12 44.53 18.52 -0.59
C SER A 12 44.85 17.40 0.40
N VAL A 13 46.05 16.79 0.29
CA VAL A 13 46.47 15.68 1.16
C VAL A 13 46.80 16.16 2.59
N LEU A 14 47.28 17.40 2.75
CA LEU A 14 47.61 17.95 4.07
C LEU A 14 46.38 18.36 4.90
N VAL A 15 45.27 18.74 4.24
CA VAL A 15 44.01 19.10 4.91
C VAL A 15 43.29 17.86 5.43
N ILE A 16 43.34 16.74 4.69
CA ILE A 16 42.71 15.48 5.09
C ILE A 16 43.41 14.83 6.29
N LEU A 17 44.75 14.96 6.39
CA LEU A 17 45.51 14.45 7.54
C LEU A 17 45.32 15.31 8.80
N ALA A 18 45.02 16.61 8.67
CA ALA A 18 44.74 17.48 9.81
C ALA A 18 43.33 17.25 10.40
N SER A 19 42.33 16.90 9.57
CA SER A 19 40.97 16.62 10.04
C SER A 19 40.83 15.27 10.77
N LEU A 20 41.64 14.28 10.41
CA LEU A 20 41.65 12.97 11.10
C LEU A 20 42.24 13.04 12.51
N ALA A 21 43.17 13.96 12.77
CA ALA A 21 43.76 14.13 14.10
C ALA A 21 42.80 14.81 15.11
N VAL A 22 41.88 15.65 14.65
CA VAL A 22 40.89 16.33 15.52
C VAL A 22 39.76 15.39 15.94
N PHE A 23 39.41 14.41 15.10
CA PHE A 23 38.34 13.46 15.41
C PHE A 23 38.72 12.45 16.51
N PHE A 24 40.01 12.11 16.63
CA PHE A 24 40.50 11.21 17.70
C PHE A 24 40.68 11.90 19.07
N PHE A 25 40.72 13.24 19.12
CA PHE A 25 40.86 13.97 20.39
C PHE A 25 39.53 14.43 21.03
N LEU A 26 38.39 14.21 20.37
CA LEU A 26 37.08 14.67 20.85
C LEU A 26 36.14 13.54 21.35
N ASN A 27 36.56 12.27 21.31
CA ASN A 27 35.74 11.13 21.72
C ASN A 27 36.26 10.39 22.98
N GLU A 28 37.21 10.96 23.71
CA GLU A 28 37.63 10.45 25.02
C GLU A 28 37.14 11.40 26.13
N ASP A 29 35.97 11.07 26.70
CA ASP A 29 35.58 11.26 28.12
C ASP A 29 34.08 11.55 28.27
N GLU A 30 33.28 10.50 28.52
CA GLU A 30 32.16 10.59 29.47
C GLU A 30 32.02 9.27 30.25
N LYS A 31 32.76 9.16 31.35
CA LYS A 31 32.45 8.22 32.45
C LYS A 31 31.41 8.86 33.37
N VAL A 32 30.16 8.42 33.27
CA VAL A 32 29.11 8.77 34.23
C VAL A 32 29.32 7.99 35.52
N LYS A 33 29.52 8.74 36.63
CA LYS A 33 29.49 8.27 38.02
C LYS A 33 28.05 7.97 38.42
N SER A 34 27.75 6.76 38.89
CA SER A 34 26.53 6.49 39.66
C SER A 34 26.81 6.58 41.17
N ALA A 35 25.94 7.31 41.86
CA ALA A 35 25.94 7.51 43.30
C ALA A 35 25.32 6.31 44.02
N SER A 36 25.83 6.06 45.24
CA SER A 36 25.38 5.05 46.18
C SER A 36 24.00 5.32 46.76
N SER A 37 23.23 4.27 47.02
CA SER A 37 22.37 4.19 48.20
C SER A 37 22.27 2.73 48.68
N ASP A 38 22.66 2.51 49.93
CA ASP A 38 22.56 1.25 50.68
C ASP A 38 21.11 0.75 50.81
N THR A 39 20.89 -0.57 50.73
CA THR A 39 20.19 -1.34 51.79
C THR A 39 20.35 -2.86 51.64
N ASN A 40 20.30 -3.55 52.80
CA ASN A 40 20.74 -4.91 53.13
C ASN A 40 19.85 -6.09 52.68
N HIS A 41 20.47 -7.29 52.79
CA HIS A 41 19.92 -8.66 52.94
C HIS A 41 19.38 -9.33 51.65
N THR A 42 19.68 -10.59 51.29
CA THR A 42 20.14 -11.77 52.05
C THR A 42 20.78 -12.77 51.07
N THR A 43 21.76 -13.54 51.54
CA THR A 43 22.37 -14.71 50.89
C THR A 43 21.36 -15.81 50.53
N GLU A 44 21.37 -16.26 49.27
CA GLU A 44 21.15 -17.67 48.94
C GLU A 44 22.20 -18.17 47.95
N THR A 45 22.56 -19.41 48.20
CA THR A 45 23.74 -20.17 47.77
C THR A 45 23.77 -20.41 46.27
N SER A 46 24.87 -19.97 45.65
CA SER A 46 25.24 -20.29 44.27
C SER A 46 25.58 -21.78 44.12
N THR A 47 24.83 -22.49 43.29
CA THR A 47 25.29 -23.71 42.64
C THR A 47 25.23 -23.56 41.12
N ASN A 48 26.35 -23.94 40.51
CA ASN A 48 26.58 -24.25 39.11
C ASN A 48 26.69 -23.10 38.10
N SER A 49 27.96 -22.86 37.76
CA SER A 49 28.41 -22.36 36.47
C SER A 49 27.69 -23.04 35.31
N SER A 50 26.94 -22.26 34.56
CA SER A 50 26.93 -22.38 33.11
C SER A 50 27.22 -20.98 32.58
N ASN A 51 28.25 -20.86 31.74
CA ASN A 51 28.41 -19.67 30.91
C ASN A 51 27.19 -19.60 29.99
N GLN A 52 26.12 -18.95 30.42
CA GLN A 52 25.14 -18.43 29.49
C GLN A 52 25.84 -17.29 28.75
N ALA A 53 26.37 -17.58 27.57
CA ALA A 53 26.51 -16.56 26.56
C ALA A 53 25.09 -16.00 26.38
N ASN A 54 24.86 -14.77 26.84
CA ASN A 54 23.60 -14.11 26.59
C ASN A 54 23.47 -13.98 25.08
N ASP A 55 22.48 -14.66 24.48
CA ASP A 55 22.24 -14.52 23.06
C ASP A 55 21.83 -13.08 22.77
N VAL A 56 22.73 -12.34 22.12
CA VAL A 56 22.50 -10.94 21.77
C VAL A 56 21.71 -10.92 20.47
N ASN A 57 20.44 -10.55 20.56
CA ASN A 57 19.56 -10.37 19.40
C ASN A 57 19.45 -8.88 19.08
N ILE A 58 19.72 -8.51 17.84
CA ILE A 58 19.70 -7.11 17.38
C ILE A 58 18.65 -6.93 16.28
N THR A 59 17.91 -5.83 16.35
CA THR A 59 16.98 -5.43 15.29
C THR A 59 17.24 -3.98 14.91
N ILE A 60 17.43 -3.73 13.62
CA ILE A 60 17.69 -2.39 13.08
C ILE A 60 16.70 -2.11 11.96
N ASN A 61 16.01 -0.98 12.06
CA ASN A 61 15.10 -0.48 11.03
C ASN A 61 15.55 0.92 10.63
N ASN A 62 16.05 1.08 9.41
CA ASN A 62 16.37 2.37 8.81
C ASN A 62 15.36 2.65 7.70
N ASN A 63 14.57 3.72 7.84
CA ASN A 63 13.62 4.16 6.82
C ASN A 63 13.90 5.64 6.50
N ILE A 64 14.39 5.89 5.29
CA ILE A 64 14.72 7.23 4.80
C ILE A 64 13.80 7.54 3.62
N GLN A 65 13.08 8.65 3.70
CA GLN A 65 12.20 9.14 2.63
C GLN A 65 12.57 10.58 2.27
N ASN A 66 12.99 10.78 1.03
CA ASN A 66 13.24 12.09 0.46
C ASN A 66 12.13 12.40 -0.55
N ASN A 67 11.26 13.36 -0.26
CA ASN A 67 10.21 13.82 -1.17
C ASN A 67 10.52 15.26 -1.59
N ILE A 68 10.91 15.46 -2.85
CA ILE A 68 11.33 16.75 -3.39
C ILE A 68 10.28 17.28 -4.37
N GLN A 69 9.86 18.53 -4.15
CA GLN A 69 8.97 19.24 -5.05
C GLN A 69 9.60 20.57 -5.44
N GLY A 70 9.74 20.81 -6.75
CA GLY A 70 10.21 22.09 -7.27
C GLY A 70 10.99 21.97 -8.57
N ASP A 71 11.00 23.06 -9.33
CA ASP A 71 11.54 23.13 -10.69
C ASP A 71 13.07 23.30 -10.79
N GLY A 72 13.78 23.30 -9.66
CA GLY A 72 15.24 23.42 -9.63
C GLY A 72 15.95 22.09 -9.82
N ASP A 73 17.25 22.12 -10.16
CA ASP A 73 18.08 20.92 -10.16
C ASP A 73 18.20 20.33 -8.74
N VAL A 74 18.04 19.03 -8.62
CA VAL A 74 18.01 18.29 -7.36
C VAL A 74 19.20 17.34 -7.27
N THR A 75 19.89 17.35 -6.13
CA THR A 75 20.88 16.33 -5.79
C THR A 75 20.54 15.70 -4.46
N VAL A 76 20.38 14.38 -4.45
CA VAL A 76 20.13 13.59 -3.23
C VAL A 76 21.28 12.62 -3.03
N ASN A 77 21.86 12.61 -1.83
CA ASN A 77 22.88 11.65 -1.45
C ASN A 77 22.49 11.02 -0.11
N THR A 78 22.13 9.74 -0.13
CA THR A 78 21.70 8.99 1.05
C THR A 78 22.68 7.87 1.33
N ALA A 79 23.10 7.70 2.58
CA ALA A 79 23.97 6.62 3.01
C ALA A 79 23.46 5.98 4.31
N ILE A 80 23.36 4.66 4.32
CA ILE A 80 23.08 3.84 5.50
C ILE A 80 24.26 2.89 5.70
N THR A 81 24.83 2.87 6.91
CA THR A 81 25.87 1.91 7.27
C THR A 81 25.48 1.21 8.56
N ASN A 82 25.29 -0.12 8.51
CA ASN A 82 25.07 -0.96 9.68
C ASN A 82 26.33 -1.77 9.94
N ASN A 83 26.94 -1.60 11.12
CA ASN A 83 28.11 -2.37 11.53
C ASN A 83 27.79 -3.13 12.81
N ILE A 84 27.64 -4.45 12.70
CA ILE A 84 27.27 -5.33 13.81
C ILE A 84 28.40 -6.32 14.06
N SER A 85 28.82 -6.41 15.31
CA SER A 85 29.69 -7.47 15.82
C SER A 85 29.03 -8.20 16.98
N ASP A 86 29.36 -9.48 17.15
CA ASP A 86 29.06 -10.26 18.35
C ASP A 86 27.56 -10.46 18.64
N ALA A 87 26.70 -10.34 17.61
CA ALA A 87 25.29 -10.70 17.70
C ALA A 87 25.11 -12.22 17.48
N SER A 88 24.26 -12.85 18.28
CA SER A 88 23.79 -14.23 18.02
C SER A 88 22.77 -14.24 16.89
N LYS A 89 21.90 -13.21 16.83
CA LYS A 89 20.94 -13.00 15.72
C LYS A 89 20.82 -11.52 15.37
N ALA A 90 20.65 -11.21 14.08
CA ALA A 90 20.32 -9.86 13.64
C ALA A 90 19.17 -9.84 12.63
N ALA A 91 18.26 -8.87 12.76
CA ALA A 91 17.28 -8.53 11.73
C ALA A 91 17.51 -7.07 11.32
N ILE A 92 17.75 -6.83 10.04
CA ILE A 92 18.12 -5.51 9.53
C ILE A 92 17.23 -5.20 8.34
N ASP A 93 16.46 -4.13 8.45
CA ASP A 93 15.60 -3.62 7.39
C ASP A 93 16.05 -2.20 7.04
N ASN A 94 16.57 -2.02 5.84
CA ASN A 94 16.98 -0.73 5.30
C ASN A 94 16.07 -0.38 4.11
N SER A 95 15.39 0.76 4.19
CA SER A 95 14.57 1.30 3.11
C SER A 95 14.98 2.74 2.83
N ILE A 96 15.29 3.02 1.57
CA ILE A 96 15.52 4.37 1.05
C ILE A 96 14.53 4.61 -0.08
N THR A 97 13.62 5.56 0.09
CA THR A 97 12.71 6.00 -0.97
C THR A 97 13.02 7.45 -1.33
N ASN A 98 13.33 7.71 -2.59
CA ASN A 98 13.50 9.05 -3.12
C ASN A 98 12.42 9.32 -4.16
N SER A 99 11.53 10.26 -3.88
CA SER A 99 10.54 10.76 -4.81
C SER A 99 10.82 12.21 -5.18
N GLY A 100 10.64 12.54 -6.45
CA GLY A 100 10.81 13.90 -6.95
C GLY A 100 9.82 14.25 -8.05
N ASP A 101 9.29 15.47 -7.99
CA ASP A 101 8.43 16.05 -9.03
C ASP A 101 8.90 17.48 -9.33
N GLY A 102 9.27 17.73 -10.58
CA GLY A 102 9.77 19.03 -11.01
C GLY A 102 10.40 19.01 -12.40
N SER A 103 10.54 20.19 -12.99
CA SER A 103 11.13 20.35 -14.33
C SER A 103 12.66 20.40 -14.37
N GLY A 104 13.35 20.40 -13.22
CA GLY A 104 14.82 20.38 -13.13
C GLY A 104 15.45 19.00 -13.37
N THR A 105 16.78 18.91 -13.39
CA THR A 105 17.50 17.63 -13.47
C THR A 105 17.71 17.03 -12.08
N ALA A 106 17.71 15.69 -11.98
CA ALA A 106 17.91 15.01 -10.70
C ALA A 106 19.13 14.10 -10.72
N LYS A 107 20.00 14.22 -9.71
CA LYS A 107 21.08 13.27 -9.44
C LYS A 107 20.89 12.65 -8.06
N VAL A 108 20.64 11.35 -8.02
CA VAL A 108 20.34 10.64 -6.78
C VAL A 108 21.35 9.53 -6.58
N THR A 109 22.05 9.58 -5.46
CA THR A 109 23.03 8.57 -5.05
C THR A 109 22.57 7.93 -3.74
N ASN A 110 22.42 6.62 -3.71
CA ASN A 110 22.07 5.88 -2.52
C ASN A 110 23.16 4.85 -2.22
N THR A 111 23.62 4.79 -0.97
CA THR A 111 24.58 3.79 -0.50
C THR A 111 24.00 3.06 0.71
N ILE A 112 23.96 1.74 0.66
CA ILE A 112 23.67 0.90 1.81
C ILE A 112 24.84 -0.06 2.02
N GLU A 113 25.47 0.01 3.19
CA GLU A 113 26.55 -0.89 3.58
C GLU A 113 26.18 -1.64 4.87
N ASN A 114 26.12 -2.97 4.81
CA ASN A 114 25.92 -3.81 5.98
C ASN A 114 27.20 -4.62 6.23
N LEU A 115 27.89 -4.32 7.33
CA LEU A 115 29.08 -5.03 7.77
C LEU A 115 28.75 -5.87 9.01
N LEU A 116 28.75 -7.19 8.86
CA LEU A 116 28.38 -8.12 9.91
C LEU A 116 29.53 -9.06 10.23
N LYS A 117 29.95 -9.10 11.49
CA LYS A 117 31.09 -9.88 11.97
C LYS A 117 30.70 -10.76 13.15
N GLY A 118 31.33 -11.94 13.24
CA GLY A 118 31.10 -12.91 14.31
C GLY A 118 30.26 -14.10 13.85
N ASN A 119 29.72 -14.85 14.81
CA ASN A 119 28.88 -16.03 14.57
C ASN A 119 27.41 -15.64 14.74
N ALA A 120 26.73 -15.30 13.64
CA ALA A 120 25.37 -14.74 13.69
C ALA A 120 24.46 -15.37 12.64
N THR A 121 23.18 -15.59 12.98
CA THR A 121 22.12 -15.80 11.99
C THR A 121 21.44 -14.47 11.70
N VAL A 122 21.34 -14.09 10.42
CA VAL A 122 20.91 -12.75 10.02
C VAL A 122 19.79 -12.81 8.98
N THR A 123 18.76 -12.00 9.18
CA THR A 123 17.84 -11.58 8.12
C THR A 123 18.14 -10.14 7.74
N LEU A 124 18.33 -9.88 6.46
CA LEU A 124 18.73 -8.57 5.96
C LEU A 124 17.90 -8.20 4.72
N ASN A 125 17.08 -7.15 4.85
CA ASN A 125 16.34 -6.56 3.74
C ASN A 125 16.89 -5.18 3.43
N ASN A 126 17.22 -4.93 2.17
CA ASN A 126 17.67 -3.64 1.68
C ASN A 126 16.81 -3.27 0.47
N ILE A 127 16.08 -2.17 0.58
CA ILE A 127 15.18 -1.67 -0.45
C ILE A 127 15.61 -0.24 -0.78
N ILE A 128 15.83 0.02 -2.06
CA ILE A 128 16.07 1.37 -2.58
C ILE A 128 15.07 1.62 -3.70
N GLU A 129 14.23 2.62 -3.54
CA GLU A 129 13.26 3.04 -4.54
C GLU A 129 13.52 4.49 -4.93
N ASN A 130 13.73 4.73 -6.22
CA ASN A 130 13.87 6.07 -6.77
C ASN A 130 12.79 6.31 -7.81
N SER A 131 12.00 7.36 -7.64
CA SER A 131 10.92 7.74 -8.54
C SER A 131 10.97 9.24 -8.80
N PHE A 132 11.45 9.65 -9.98
CA PHE A 132 11.51 11.06 -10.36
C PHE A 132 10.72 11.31 -11.65
N PHE A 133 9.84 12.31 -11.58
CA PHE A 133 9.05 12.80 -12.70
C PHE A 133 9.65 14.14 -13.15
N GLY A 134 10.15 14.21 -14.39
CA GLY A 134 10.90 15.38 -14.88
C GLY A 134 12.02 15.02 -15.87
N SER A 135 12.71 16.02 -16.42
CA SER A 135 13.80 15.80 -17.38
C SER A 135 15.10 15.27 -16.75
N ALA A 136 15.86 14.47 -17.51
CA ALA A 136 17.19 13.90 -17.24
C ALA A 136 17.52 13.59 -15.77
N THR A 137 17.26 12.34 -15.36
CA THR A 137 17.60 11.82 -14.03
C THR A 137 18.76 10.84 -14.07
N GLN A 138 19.69 10.94 -13.12
CA GLN A 138 20.77 9.98 -12.90
C GLN A 138 20.61 9.30 -11.55
N PHE A 139 20.53 7.97 -11.56
CA PHE A 139 20.46 7.14 -10.36
C PHE A 139 21.75 6.35 -10.19
N GLU A 140 22.38 6.45 -9.03
CA GLU A 140 23.52 5.64 -8.61
C GLU A 140 23.18 4.94 -7.29
N ASN A 141 22.99 3.62 -7.31
CA ASN A 141 22.65 2.85 -6.12
C ASN A 141 23.78 1.85 -5.84
N ASN A 142 24.45 2.02 -4.70
CA ASN A 142 25.50 1.12 -4.22
C ASN A 142 25.00 0.35 -3.00
N LEU A 143 24.93 -0.97 -3.12
CA LEU A 143 24.47 -1.85 -2.05
C LEU A 143 25.54 -2.90 -1.80
N GLN A 144 26.13 -2.86 -0.61
CA GLN A 144 27.18 -3.77 -0.20
C GLN A 144 26.81 -4.48 1.10
N ASN A 145 26.77 -5.80 1.06
CA ASN A 145 26.62 -6.65 2.25
C ASN A 145 27.92 -7.43 2.44
N ASN A 146 28.62 -7.18 3.55
CA ASN A 146 29.89 -7.79 3.89
C ASN A 146 29.73 -8.65 5.15
N PHE A 147 29.91 -9.95 4.98
CA PHE A 147 29.70 -10.95 6.02
C PHE A 147 31.03 -11.57 6.44
N GLY A 148 31.25 -11.71 7.74
CA GLY A 148 32.36 -12.45 8.31
C GLY A 148 32.23 -13.96 8.13
N ASP A 149 33.30 -14.69 8.44
CA ASP A 149 33.49 -16.12 8.09
C ASP A 149 32.41 -17.10 8.58
N HIS A 150 31.58 -16.72 9.55
CA HIS A 150 30.61 -17.61 10.21
C HIS A 150 29.23 -16.98 10.36
N VAL A 151 28.84 -16.14 9.40
CA VAL A 151 27.49 -15.55 9.32
C VAL A 151 26.60 -16.40 8.41
N GLU A 152 25.45 -16.82 8.94
CA GLU A 152 24.36 -17.41 8.15
C GLU A 152 23.35 -16.31 7.82
N ALA A 153 23.24 -15.92 6.55
CA ALA A 153 22.46 -14.75 6.15
C ALA A 153 21.36 -15.10 5.14
N ASN A 154 20.14 -14.66 5.43
CA ASN A 154 19.04 -14.54 4.49
C ASN A 154 18.94 -13.08 4.03
N VAL A 155 19.14 -12.82 2.73
CA VAL A 155 19.31 -11.47 2.20
C VAL A 155 18.31 -11.22 1.08
N LYS A 156 17.50 -10.17 1.22
CA LYS A 156 16.73 -9.56 0.14
C LYS A 156 17.31 -8.19 -0.20
N ASN A 157 17.70 -8.00 -1.44
CA ASN A 157 18.15 -6.72 -1.96
C ASN A 157 17.25 -6.34 -3.14
N GLU A 158 16.64 -5.16 -3.08
CA GLU A 158 15.71 -4.65 -4.08
C GLU A 158 16.07 -3.21 -4.44
N VAL A 159 16.17 -2.95 -5.74
CA VAL A 159 16.49 -1.61 -6.26
C VAL A 159 15.53 -1.29 -7.40
N GLY A 160 14.64 -0.32 -7.18
CA GLY A 160 13.73 0.24 -8.16
C GLY A 160 14.20 1.62 -8.61
N ASN A 161 14.37 1.82 -9.91
CA ASN A 161 14.64 3.13 -10.50
C ASN A 161 13.58 3.42 -11.56
N ASN A 162 12.75 4.42 -11.33
CA ASN A 162 11.71 4.86 -12.24
C ASN A 162 11.95 6.31 -12.67
N GLN A 163 12.06 6.53 -13.98
CA GLN A 163 12.11 7.83 -14.62
C GLN A 163 11.00 7.89 -15.67
N SER A 164 10.11 8.87 -15.56
CA SER A 164 9.09 9.13 -16.57
C SER A 164 9.47 10.38 -17.38
N GLU A 165 9.72 10.22 -18.68
CA GLU A 165 9.95 11.35 -19.58
C GLU A 165 8.61 11.93 -20.04
N GLY A 166 8.41 13.23 -19.86
CA GLY A 166 7.25 13.95 -20.38
C GLY A 166 7.27 13.96 -21.92
N SER A 167 6.39 13.16 -22.54
CA SER A 167 6.26 13.10 -24.00
C SER A 167 5.68 14.42 -24.53
N SER A 168 6.47 15.14 -25.32
CA SER A 168 6.04 16.31 -26.08
C SER A 168 5.24 15.88 -27.32
N ASN A 169 3.96 16.26 -27.37
CA ASN A 169 3.09 16.08 -28.54
C ASN A 169 3.58 16.91 -29.74
N GLU A 170 3.98 16.25 -30.82
CA GLU A 170 3.92 16.79 -32.17
C GLU A 170 2.97 15.91 -32.99
N ASP A 171 1.80 16.45 -33.34
CA ASP A 171 1.18 16.23 -34.65
C ASP A 171 0.01 17.21 -34.82
N ALA A 172 0.32 18.30 -35.50
CA ALA A 172 -0.66 19.14 -36.16
C ALA A 172 -0.91 18.58 -37.57
N GLU A 173 -2.15 18.31 -37.94
CA GLU A 173 -2.80 19.01 -39.06
C GLU A 173 -4.22 18.49 -39.37
N ASN A 174 -5.12 19.47 -39.51
CA ASN A 174 -6.20 19.56 -40.50
C ASN A 174 -7.39 18.58 -40.44
N ASN A 175 -8.48 19.02 -39.82
CA ASN A 175 -9.69 19.30 -40.62
C ASN A 175 -10.65 20.31 -39.96
N LYS A 176 -11.02 21.34 -40.72
CA LYS A 176 -12.05 22.33 -40.38
C LYS A 176 -13.43 21.80 -40.78
N GLY A 177 -14.40 21.91 -39.89
CA GLY A 177 -15.83 21.66 -40.18
C GLY A 177 -16.77 22.11 -39.06
N ASN A 178 -17.12 23.40 -39.08
CA ASN A 178 -18.20 24.17 -38.42
C ASN A 178 -19.27 23.51 -37.50
N ASN A 179 -19.42 24.16 -36.32
CA ASN A 179 -20.63 24.56 -35.54
C ASN A 179 -21.78 23.55 -35.34
N ASN A 180 -22.29 23.30 -34.12
CA ASN A 180 -22.86 24.28 -33.18
C ASN A 180 -23.11 23.65 -31.78
N ASP A 181 -22.96 24.47 -30.75
CA ASP A 181 -23.58 24.52 -29.42
C ASP A 181 -23.82 23.27 -28.54
N GLY A 182 -23.25 23.36 -27.33
CA GLY A 182 -23.93 23.04 -26.06
C GLY A 182 -24.00 21.58 -25.63
N ASN A 183 -23.04 21.12 -24.83
CA ASN A 183 -23.24 20.86 -23.39
C ASN A 183 -21.92 20.36 -22.79
N LYS A 184 -21.58 20.83 -21.58
CA LYS A 184 -20.51 20.22 -20.78
C LYS A 184 -21.06 18.91 -20.25
N GLU A 185 -20.54 17.78 -20.72
CA GLU A 185 -20.69 16.51 -20.04
C GLU A 185 -19.32 15.87 -19.81
N ASP A 186 -19.19 15.45 -18.56
CA ASP A 186 -18.04 14.89 -17.89
C ASP A 186 -17.43 13.72 -18.65
N LYS A 187 -16.10 13.75 -18.79
CA LYS A 187 -15.33 12.66 -19.41
C LYS A 187 -14.30 12.12 -18.43
N TYR A 188 -14.74 11.38 -17.43
CA TYR A 188 -13.95 10.31 -16.82
C TYR A 188 -14.90 9.23 -16.32
N GLY A 189 -15.13 8.24 -17.17
CA GLY A 189 -15.90 7.04 -16.89
C GLY A 189 -15.66 6.07 -18.02
N THR A 190 -15.08 4.91 -17.71
CA THR A 190 -14.97 3.79 -18.64
C THR A 190 -16.38 3.50 -19.14
N LYS A 191 -16.68 3.67 -20.43
CA LYS A 191 -18.00 3.30 -20.94
C LYS A 191 -18.16 1.79 -20.73
N PRO A 192 -19.23 1.34 -20.06
CA PRO A 192 -19.48 -0.09 -19.88
C PRO A 192 -19.67 -0.74 -21.25
N ASP A 193 -19.27 -2.01 -21.38
CA ASP A 193 -19.70 -2.82 -22.54
C ASP A 193 -21.23 -2.85 -22.53
N GLU A 194 -21.86 -2.22 -23.54
CA GLU A 194 -23.32 -2.12 -23.67
C GLU A 194 -24.00 -3.50 -23.74
N ASN A 195 -23.22 -4.59 -23.84
CA ASN A 195 -23.70 -5.96 -23.89
C ASN A 195 -23.81 -6.66 -22.52
N LEU A 196 -23.44 -6.03 -21.41
CA LEU A 196 -23.58 -6.66 -20.08
C LEU A 196 -25.06 -6.85 -19.70
N PRO A 197 -25.43 -7.99 -19.09
CA PRO A 197 -26.77 -8.18 -18.54
C PRO A 197 -27.05 -7.19 -17.38
N GLU A 198 -28.32 -6.89 -17.12
CA GLU A 198 -28.75 -5.98 -16.02
C GLU A 198 -28.16 -6.36 -14.66
N VAL A 199 -27.98 -7.67 -14.43
CA VAL A 199 -27.29 -8.21 -13.27
C VAL A 199 -26.13 -9.07 -13.77
N VAL A 200 -24.93 -8.77 -13.31
CA VAL A 200 -23.72 -9.52 -13.59
C VAL A 200 -23.32 -10.37 -12.39
N TRP A 201 -22.68 -11.50 -12.65
CA TRP A 201 -22.11 -12.36 -11.62
C TRP A 201 -20.65 -12.00 -11.38
N GLY A 202 -20.20 -12.10 -10.15
CA GLY A 202 -18.83 -11.85 -9.78
C GLY A 202 -18.44 -12.62 -8.53
N ILE A 203 -17.19 -12.43 -8.13
CA ILE A 203 -16.62 -13.05 -6.94
C ILE A 203 -15.84 -12.02 -6.14
N ASP A 204 -15.54 -12.35 -4.90
CA ASP A 204 -14.47 -11.71 -4.15
C ASP A 204 -13.63 -12.77 -3.44
N SER A 205 -12.40 -12.42 -3.07
CA SER A 205 -11.50 -13.34 -2.37
C SER A 205 -10.42 -12.59 -1.60
N ALA A 206 -10.06 -13.13 -0.44
CA ALA A 206 -8.85 -12.77 0.31
C ALA A 206 -7.57 -13.39 -0.24
N SER A 207 -7.68 -14.37 -1.15
CA SER A 207 -6.54 -15.08 -1.73
C SER A 207 -5.82 -14.26 -2.80
N GLU A 208 -4.55 -14.60 -3.05
CA GLU A 208 -3.86 -14.11 -4.24
C GLU A 208 -4.55 -14.57 -5.53
N THR A 209 -4.68 -13.66 -6.49
CA THR A 209 -5.27 -13.98 -7.80
C THR A 209 -4.17 -14.45 -8.75
N THR A 210 -3.91 -15.75 -8.79
CA THR A 210 -3.01 -16.37 -9.79
C THR A 210 -3.80 -16.86 -11.02
N GLU A 211 -3.10 -17.26 -12.09
CA GLU A 211 -3.74 -17.89 -13.26
C GLU A 211 -4.43 -19.22 -12.86
N GLU A 212 -3.84 -20.00 -11.96
CA GLU A 212 -4.45 -21.22 -11.44
C GLU A 212 -5.70 -20.93 -10.61
N PHE A 213 -5.67 -19.89 -9.78
CA PHE A 213 -6.84 -19.44 -9.04
C PHE A 213 -7.97 -19.04 -9.98
N TYR A 214 -7.66 -18.22 -10.98
CA TYR A 214 -8.63 -17.77 -11.98
C TYR A 214 -9.23 -18.96 -12.76
N ALA A 215 -8.39 -19.92 -13.17
CA ALA A 215 -8.84 -21.14 -13.82
C ALA A 215 -9.77 -21.97 -12.91
N CYS A 216 -9.45 -22.11 -11.63
CA CYS A 216 -10.30 -22.79 -10.65
C CYS A 216 -11.71 -22.20 -10.63
N VAL A 217 -11.82 -20.87 -10.54
CA VAL A 217 -13.11 -20.15 -10.53
C VAL A 217 -13.88 -20.43 -11.82
N LYS A 218 -13.23 -20.28 -12.98
CA LYS A 218 -13.85 -20.46 -14.29
C LYS A 218 -14.36 -21.88 -14.52
N GLU A 219 -13.60 -22.88 -14.09
CA GLU A 219 -13.94 -24.29 -14.29
C GLU A 219 -15.02 -24.79 -13.33
N ASN A 220 -15.08 -24.28 -12.11
CA ASN A 220 -15.96 -24.80 -11.05
C ASN A 220 -17.19 -23.94 -10.78
N PHE A 221 -17.16 -22.63 -11.07
CA PHE A 221 -18.20 -21.68 -10.68
C PHE A 221 -18.80 -20.92 -11.86
N GLY A 222 -17.96 -20.31 -12.70
CA GLY A 222 -18.43 -19.49 -13.82
C GLY A 222 -17.43 -18.41 -14.21
N ASP A 223 -17.84 -17.55 -15.14
CA ASP A 223 -17.01 -16.46 -15.66
C ASP A 223 -17.37 -15.15 -14.91
N PRO A 224 -16.53 -14.68 -13.97
CA PRO A 224 -16.83 -13.47 -13.20
C PRO A 224 -16.69 -12.22 -14.08
N VAL A 225 -17.60 -11.26 -13.91
CA VAL A 225 -17.44 -9.91 -14.49
C VAL A 225 -16.79 -8.96 -13.49
N VAL A 226 -17.03 -9.20 -12.20
CA VAL A 226 -16.52 -8.38 -11.09
C VAL A 226 -15.68 -9.25 -10.17
N PHE A 227 -14.53 -8.72 -9.74
CA PHE A 227 -13.56 -9.34 -8.88
C PHE A 227 -13.26 -8.44 -7.68
N GLY A 228 -13.85 -8.74 -6.51
CA GLY A 228 -13.56 -8.06 -5.26
C GLY A 228 -12.19 -8.42 -4.73
N ARG A 229 -11.33 -7.41 -4.51
CA ARG A 229 -9.96 -7.60 -4.01
C ARG A 229 -9.56 -6.50 -3.03
N TYR A 230 -8.81 -6.92 -2.02
CA TYR A 230 -8.29 -6.04 -0.98
C TYR A 230 -7.17 -5.15 -1.52
N ILE A 231 -7.20 -3.85 -1.23
CA ILE A 231 -6.18 -2.89 -1.68
C ILE A 231 -4.94 -2.83 -0.78
N GLY A 232 -4.89 -3.65 0.27
CA GLY A 232 -3.74 -3.75 1.17
C GLY A 232 -3.67 -5.11 1.85
N ASP A 233 -2.46 -5.44 2.31
CA ASP A 233 -2.13 -6.69 2.97
C ASP A 233 -2.48 -6.65 4.47
N ILE A 234 -3.12 -7.70 4.95
CA ILE A 234 -3.25 -8.02 6.38
C ILE A 234 -2.84 -9.48 6.57
N GLU A 235 -1.72 -9.70 7.26
CA GLU A 235 -1.14 -11.03 7.45
C GLU A 235 -2.17 -12.01 8.04
N GLY A 236 -2.39 -13.13 7.34
CA GLY A 236 -3.33 -14.17 7.74
C GLY A 236 -4.81 -13.82 7.57
N VAL A 237 -5.13 -12.64 7.02
CA VAL A 237 -6.51 -12.18 6.79
C VAL A 237 -6.76 -11.94 5.31
N SER A 238 -5.97 -11.10 4.65
CA SER A 238 -6.15 -10.75 3.25
C SER A 238 -4.83 -10.48 2.53
N ASN A 239 -4.71 -10.99 1.31
CA ASN A 239 -3.66 -10.59 0.39
C ASN A 239 -4.13 -9.34 -0.36
N GLY A 240 -3.32 -8.30 -0.31
CA GLY A 240 -3.45 -7.07 -1.05
C GLY A 240 -3.21 -7.29 -2.54
N LEU A 241 -3.83 -6.44 -3.33
CA LEU A 241 -3.75 -6.49 -4.78
C LEU A 241 -2.37 -6.05 -5.26
N THR A 242 -1.77 -6.80 -6.19
CA THR A 242 -0.49 -6.43 -6.83
C THR A 242 -0.69 -5.96 -8.27
N ALA A 243 0.29 -5.27 -8.84
CA ALA A 243 0.25 -4.82 -10.24
C ALA A 243 0.12 -6.01 -11.23
N GLU A 244 0.71 -7.17 -10.92
CA GLU A 244 0.57 -8.40 -11.70
C GLU A 244 -0.85 -8.94 -11.64
N GLN A 245 -1.47 -8.95 -10.45
CA GLN A 245 -2.86 -9.38 -10.27
C GLN A 245 -3.83 -8.44 -10.99
N VAL A 246 -3.60 -7.13 -10.92
CA VAL A 246 -4.37 -6.13 -11.70
C VAL A 246 -4.33 -6.46 -13.18
N LYS A 247 -3.11 -6.63 -13.74
CA LYS A 247 -2.92 -6.97 -15.15
C LYS A 247 -3.60 -8.28 -15.51
N LEU A 248 -3.52 -9.30 -14.64
CA LEU A 248 -4.17 -10.58 -14.86
C LEU A 248 -5.69 -10.41 -14.96
N ILE A 249 -6.33 -9.82 -13.95
CA ILE A 249 -7.78 -9.64 -13.90
C ILE A 249 -8.26 -8.82 -15.11
N HIS A 250 -7.60 -7.70 -15.40
CA HIS A 250 -7.92 -6.86 -16.56
C HIS A 250 -7.70 -7.57 -17.90
N SER A 251 -6.70 -8.45 -18.01
CA SER A 251 -6.46 -9.22 -19.25
C SER A 251 -7.58 -10.20 -19.57
N LYS A 252 -8.42 -10.56 -18.59
CA LYS A 252 -9.61 -11.39 -18.78
C LYS A 252 -10.86 -10.58 -19.11
N GLY A 253 -10.79 -9.25 -19.01
CA GLY A 253 -11.91 -8.34 -19.26
C GLY A 253 -12.72 -7.97 -18.02
N ASP A 254 -12.26 -8.36 -16.84
CA ASP A 254 -13.03 -8.21 -15.60
C ASP A 254 -12.75 -6.87 -14.91
N TYR A 255 -13.70 -6.45 -14.08
CA TYR A 255 -13.61 -5.23 -13.26
C TYR A 255 -13.17 -5.58 -11.85
N ILE A 256 -12.26 -4.78 -11.29
CA ILE A 256 -11.82 -4.93 -9.90
C ILE A 256 -12.70 -4.06 -9.00
N LEU A 257 -13.27 -4.66 -7.94
CA LEU A 257 -13.93 -3.98 -6.84
C LEU A 257 -12.94 -3.81 -5.68
N PRO A 258 -12.44 -2.58 -5.42
CA PRO A 258 -11.43 -2.33 -4.39
C PRO A 258 -12.04 -2.37 -2.97
N ILE A 259 -11.46 -3.20 -2.09
CA ILE A 259 -11.91 -3.42 -0.71
C ILE A 259 -10.85 -2.90 0.27
N TYR A 260 -11.26 -2.12 1.26
CA TYR A 260 -10.39 -1.63 2.34
C TYR A 260 -10.85 -2.18 3.70
N ASN A 261 -9.98 -2.95 4.37
CA ASN A 261 -10.30 -3.67 5.61
C ASN A 261 -9.30 -3.46 6.75
N HIS A 262 -8.48 -2.39 6.73
CA HIS A 262 -7.45 -2.14 7.76
C HIS A 262 -8.00 -1.55 9.07
N PHE A 263 -9.21 -1.93 9.46
CA PHE A 263 -9.86 -1.52 10.70
C PHE A 263 -10.82 -2.60 11.20
N ASP A 264 -11.00 -2.66 12.52
CA ASP A 264 -11.95 -3.56 13.20
C ASP A 264 -13.00 -2.78 14.01
N ASN A 265 -13.00 -1.46 13.87
CA ASN A 265 -13.86 -0.54 14.59
C ASN A 265 -14.32 0.59 13.66
N ALA A 266 -15.62 0.60 13.37
CA ALA A 266 -16.30 1.55 12.51
C ALA A 266 -17.09 2.60 13.35
N THR A 267 -16.52 3.10 14.45
CA THR A 267 -17.15 4.16 15.26
C THR A 267 -16.35 5.45 15.26
N GLY A 268 -17.07 6.58 15.32
CA GLY A 268 -16.50 7.92 15.44
C GLY A 268 -16.09 8.56 14.11
N TYR A 269 -16.36 9.86 13.99
CA TYR A 269 -16.11 10.65 12.78
C TYR A 269 -14.62 10.71 12.43
N ASP A 270 -13.77 11.09 13.38
CA ASP A 270 -12.32 11.22 13.16
C ASP A 270 -11.68 9.89 12.73
N ASN A 271 -12.23 8.76 13.22
CA ASN A 271 -11.78 7.45 12.79
C ASN A 271 -12.24 7.15 11.35
N GLY A 272 -13.50 7.46 10.97
CA GLY A 272 -13.95 7.37 9.58
C GLY A 272 -13.09 8.19 8.62
N VAL A 273 -12.74 9.43 9.00
CA VAL A 273 -11.83 10.31 8.25
C VAL A 273 -10.44 9.70 8.12
N LYS A 274 -9.90 9.14 9.21
CA LYS A 274 -8.61 8.45 9.20
C LYS A 274 -8.68 7.27 8.22
N GLN A 275 -9.59 6.32 8.42
CA GLN A 275 -9.69 5.14 7.58
C GLN A 275 -9.85 5.47 6.08
N ALA A 276 -10.64 6.49 5.74
CA ALA A 276 -10.77 6.95 4.36
C ALA A 276 -9.46 7.50 3.78
N LYS A 277 -8.68 8.27 4.54
CA LYS A 277 -7.37 8.79 4.08
C LYS A 277 -6.38 7.68 3.81
N GLU A 278 -6.32 6.69 4.69
CA GLU A 278 -5.49 5.50 4.51
C GLU A 278 -5.92 4.71 3.26
N ALA A 279 -7.22 4.52 3.05
CA ALA A 279 -7.76 3.86 1.86
C ALA A 279 -7.43 4.63 0.56
N ILE A 280 -7.61 5.95 0.55
CA ILE A 280 -7.24 6.83 -0.58
C ILE A 280 -5.74 6.72 -0.89
N LYS A 281 -4.90 6.68 0.14
CA LYS A 281 -3.45 6.53 -0.02
C LYS A 281 -3.12 5.20 -0.70
N LEU A 282 -3.64 4.08 -0.19
CA LEU A 282 -3.41 2.76 -0.78
C LEU A 282 -3.92 2.68 -2.23
N ALA A 283 -5.11 3.22 -2.49
CA ALA A 283 -5.66 3.28 -3.84
C ALA A 283 -4.75 4.08 -4.80
N LYS A 284 -4.20 5.22 -4.35
CA LYS A 284 -3.24 6.00 -5.14
C LYS A 284 -1.94 5.26 -5.36
N ASP A 285 -1.41 4.62 -4.34
CA ASP A 285 -0.16 3.84 -4.40
C ASP A 285 -0.29 2.67 -5.41
N LEU A 286 -1.48 2.06 -5.51
CA LEU A 286 -1.80 1.01 -6.49
C LEU A 286 -2.12 1.54 -7.90
N GLY A 287 -2.30 2.86 -8.07
CA GLY A 287 -2.67 3.46 -9.34
C GLY A 287 -4.15 3.24 -9.72
N ILE A 288 -5.04 3.11 -8.73
CA ILE A 288 -6.49 3.06 -8.96
C ILE A 288 -6.91 4.38 -9.65
N PRO A 289 -7.64 4.33 -10.78
CA PRO A 289 -8.09 5.52 -11.47
C PRO A 289 -9.09 6.36 -10.68
N GLU A 290 -9.16 7.65 -11.01
CA GLU A 290 -10.23 8.54 -10.56
C GLU A 290 -11.62 7.98 -10.95
N GLY A 291 -12.64 8.25 -10.12
CA GLY A 291 -14.02 7.80 -10.31
C GLY A 291 -14.28 6.35 -9.88
N VAL A 292 -13.26 5.60 -9.45
CA VAL A 292 -13.43 4.26 -8.88
C VAL A 292 -13.90 4.36 -7.43
N ALA A 293 -14.88 3.54 -7.06
CA ALA A 293 -15.37 3.42 -5.70
C ALA A 293 -14.43 2.57 -4.83
N ILE A 294 -14.22 2.99 -3.58
CA ILE A 294 -13.50 2.21 -2.57
C ILE A 294 -14.50 1.76 -1.51
N PHE A 295 -14.56 0.45 -1.25
CA PHE A 295 -15.51 -0.13 -0.29
C PHE A 295 -14.85 -0.32 1.08
N ALA A 296 -15.36 0.37 2.10
CA ALA A 296 -15.01 0.08 3.49
C ALA A 296 -15.64 -1.26 3.91
N ASP A 297 -14.81 -2.18 4.38
CA ASP A 297 -15.22 -3.50 4.84
C ASP A 297 -15.68 -3.45 6.31
N ILE A 298 -17.00 -3.45 6.53
CA ILE A 298 -17.59 -3.41 7.88
C ILE A 298 -18.18 -4.78 8.21
N GLU A 299 -17.35 -5.61 8.82
CA GLU A 299 -17.72 -6.95 9.28
C GLU A 299 -18.84 -6.92 10.34
N PRO A 300 -19.69 -7.96 10.43
CA PRO A 300 -20.88 -7.99 11.30
C PRO A 300 -20.59 -7.75 12.79
N ASN A 301 -19.39 -8.12 13.23
CA ASN A 301 -18.99 -8.02 14.64
C ASN A 301 -18.35 -6.68 14.99
N TYR A 302 -18.07 -5.82 13.99
CA TYR A 302 -17.44 -4.54 14.24
C TYR A 302 -18.43 -3.60 14.96
N PRO A 303 -17.97 -2.84 15.98
CA PRO A 303 -18.76 -1.73 16.47
C PRO A 303 -18.89 -0.70 15.34
N VAL A 304 -20.12 -0.19 15.11
CA VAL A 304 -20.40 0.77 14.04
C VAL A 304 -21.34 1.89 14.53
N ASP A 305 -21.09 3.13 14.09
CA ASP A 305 -21.99 4.25 14.30
C ASP A 305 -22.12 5.14 13.06
N SER A 306 -23.12 6.03 13.08
CA SER A 306 -23.37 6.94 11.94
C SER A 306 -22.24 7.93 11.71
N LYS A 307 -21.46 8.27 12.75
CA LYS A 307 -20.38 9.25 12.64
C LYS A 307 -19.23 8.72 11.81
N PHE A 308 -18.87 7.45 11.96
CA PHE A 308 -17.86 6.82 11.12
C PHE A 308 -18.29 6.83 9.66
N ILE A 309 -19.53 6.43 9.36
CA ILE A 309 -20.09 6.42 8.00
C ILE A 309 -20.02 7.83 7.39
N THR A 310 -20.40 8.87 8.14
CA THR A 310 -20.28 10.25 7.70
C THR A 310 -18.82 10.66 7.44
N GLY A 311 -17.89 10.34 8.35
CA GLY A 311 -16.48 10.67 8.21
C GLY A 311 -15.81 9.96 7.03
N TRP A 312 -16.16 8.69 6.80
CA TRP A 312 -15.74 7.92 5.62
C TRP A 312 -16.26 8.57 4.34
N TYR A 313 -17.58 8.76 4.24
CA TYR A 313 -18.23 9.33 3.05
C TYR A 313 -17.65 10.70 2.69
N GLU A 314 -17.68 11.67 3.60
CA GLU A 314 -17.21 13.04 3.31
C GLU A 314 -15.73 13.08 2.91
N THR A 315 -14.90 12.20 3.46
CA THR A 315 -13.47 12.17 3.14
C THR A 315 -13.20 11.53 1.78
N ILE A 316 -13.92 10.47 1.42
CA ILE A 316 -13.78 9.85 0.09
C ILE A 316 -14.29 10.81 -0.99
N GLU A 317 -15.44 11.45 -0.79
CA GLU A 317 -16.09 12.32 -1.79
C GLU A 317 -15.37 13.66 -2.00
N THR A 318 -14.48 14.04 -1.08
CA THR A 318 -13.56 15.18 -1.27
C THR A 318 -12.27 14.79 -1.99
N SER A 319 -12.11 13.51 -2.30
CA SER A 319 -10.99 12.96 -3.07
C SER A 319 -11.37 12.77 -4.55
N GLN A 320 -10.60 11.94 -5.26
CA GLN A 320 -10.85 11.59 -6.66
C GLN A 320 -11.63 10.27 -6.82
N TYR A 321 -12.04 9.65 -5.70
CA TYR A 321 -12.69 8.34 -5.64
C TYR A 321 -14.14 8.48 -5.17
N GLU A 322 -14.93 7.45 -5.42
CA GLU A 322 -16.32 7.36 -5.01
C GLU A 322 -16.46 6.55 -3.71
N SER A 323 -17.46 6.86 -2.88
CA SER A 323 -17.64 6.19 -1.60
C SER A 323 -18.45 4.89 -1.71
N GLY A 324 -17.89 3.78 -1.24
CA GLY A 324 -18.60 2.50 -1.07
C GLY A 324 -18.53 1.95 0.35
N ILE A 325 -19.51 1.14 0.75
CA ILE A 325 -19.54 0.40 2.01
C ILE A 325 -19.97 -1.04 1.76
N TYR A 326 -19.20 -1.97 2.31
CA TYR A 326 -19.55 -3.38 2.43
C TYR A 326 -19.99 -3.72 3.86
N GLY A 327 -20.95 -4.63 3.99
CA GLY A 327 -21.34 -5.23 5.26
C GLY A 327 -22.74 -5.84 5.24
N VAL A 328 -23.22 -6.32 6.38
CA VAL A 328 -24.56 -6.94 6.50
C VAL A 328 -25.62 -5.86 6.75
N PHE A 329 -26.34 -5.44 5.71
CA PHE A 329 -27.42 -4.46 5.78
C PHE A 329 -28.81 -5.09 6.00
N ASP A 330 -28.87 -6.13 6.83
CA ASP A 330 -30.15 -6.64 7.34
C ASP A 330 -30.74 -5.63 8.36
N PRO A 331 -32.06 -5.35 8.35
CA PRO A 331 -32.69 -4.41 9.28
C PRO A 331 -32.48 -4.68 10.78
N GLU A 332 -32.08 -5.90 11.16
CA GLU A 332 -31.74 -6.26 12.53
C GLU A 332 -30.28 -5.93 12.91
N GLN A 333 -29.45 -5.52 11.94
CA GLN A 333 -28.03 -5.23 12.15
C GLN A 333 -27.78 -3.76 12.49
N LYS A 334 -26.77 -3.53 13.35
CA LYS A 334 -26.36 -2.17 13.75
C LYS A 334 -25.92 -1.30 12.57
N LEU A 335 -25.31 -1.91 11.55
CA LEU A 335 -24.87 -1.20 10.34
C LEU A 335 -26.06 -0.57 9.61
N TYR A 336 -27.19 -1.27 9.51
CA TYR A 336 -28.41 -0.75 8.89
C TYR A 336 -28.91 0.51 9.61
N ASP A 337 -28.98 0.48 10.94
CA ASP A 337 -29.38 1.64 11.75
C ASP A 337 -28.39 2.80 11.66
N ALA A 338 -27.09 2.51 11.75
CA ALA A 338 -26.02 3.50 11.64
C ALA A 338 -26.05 4.22 10.29
N TYR A 339 -26.22 3.47 9.20
CA TYR A 339 -26.32 4.03 7.86
C TYR A 339 -27.55 4.91 7.70
N ASN A 340 -28.73 4.44 8.12
CA ASN A 340 -29.96 5.25 8.05
C ASN A 340 -29.84 6.53 8.86
N ALA A 341 -29.20 6.50 10.03
CA ALA A 341 -28.94 7.69 10.83
C ALA A 341 -27.97 8.66 10.16
N ALA A 342 -26.95 8.16 9.46
CA ALA A 342 -26.02 8.97 8.67
C ALA A 342 -26.74 9.60 7.47
N ALA A 343 -27.47 8.80 6.68
CA ALA A 343 -28.24 9.25 5.52
C ALA A 343 -29.31 10.28 5.88
N LYS A 344 -30.01 10.11 7.01
CA LYS A 344 -30.96 11.11 7.51
C LYS A 344 -30.31 12.45 7.86
N SER A 345 -29.03 12.44 8.21
CA SER A 345 -28.27 13.65 8.55
C SER A 345 -27.62 14.29 7.33
N ASN A 346 -27.40 13.52 6.27
CA ASN A 346 -26.81 13.93 5.01
C ASN A 346 -27.37 13.06 3.87
N ASP A 347 -28.39 13.58 3.17
CA ASP A 347 -29.09 12.84 2.10
C ASP A 347 -28.15 12.41 0.95
N ALA A 348 -27.00 13.08 0.78
CA ALA A 348 -26.00 12.69 -0.20
C ALA A 348 -25.43 11.29 0.05
N ILE A 349 -25.44 10.81 1.31
CA ILE A 349 -25.04 9.44 1.64
C ILE A 349 -26.00 8.45 0.98
N SER A 350 -27.32 8.63 1.09
CA SER A 350 -28.27 7.74 0.39
C SER A 350 -28.18 7.86 -1.13
N ASP A 351 -27.92 9.05 -1.65
CA ASP A 351 -27.94 9.32 -3.08
C ASP A 351 -26.65 8.86 -3.79
N ASN A 352 -25.51 8.88 -3.12
CA ASN A 352 -24.19 8.72 -3.74
C ASN A 352 -23.39 7.53 -3.22
N ASN A 353 -23.51 7.13 -1.96
CA ASN A 353 -22.74 6.01 -1.43
C ASN A 353 -23.22 4.67 -2.00
N TYR A 354 -22.29 3.88 -2.54
CA TYR A 354 -22.56 2.55 -3.07
C TYR A 354 -22.58 1.51 -1.95
N ILE A 355 -23.63 0.69 -1.92
CA ILE A 355 -23.75 -0.41 -0.96
C ILE A 355 -23.46 -1.75 -1.66
N TRP A 356 -22.57 -2.52 -1.05
CA TRP A 356 -22.38 -3.94 -1.30
C TRP A 356 -22.80 -4.72 -0.04
N THR A 357 -24.00 -5.30 -0.07
CA THR A 357 -24.55 -5.97 1.12
C THR A 357 -24.20 -7.46 1.15
N ALA A 358 -23.97 -8.00 2.34
CA ALA A 358 -23.87 -9.45 2.60
C ALA A 358 -25.20 -10.05 3.10
N ALA A 359 -26.33 -9.39 2.84
CA ALA A 359 -27.66 -9.81 3.26
C ALA A 359 -28.68 -9.86 2.10
N PRO A 360 -29.51 -10.92 1.99
CA PRO A 360 -29.44 -12.17 2.75
C PRO A 360 -28.31 -13.08 2.21
N ASN A 361 -27.82 -14.01 3.03
CA ASN A 361 -26.90 -15.06 2.57
C ASN A 361 -27.71 -16.29 2.12
N ASN A 362 -27.69 -16.56 0.83
CA ASN A 362 -28.38 -17.66 0.16
C ASN A 362 -27.48 -18.90 -0.07
N GLY A 363 -26.20 -18.80 0.28
CA GLY A 363 -25.19 -19.85 0.09
C GLY A 363 -24.53 -19.80 -1.29
N ILE A 364 -23.33 -20.40 -1.36
CA ILE A 364 -22.50 -20.47 -2.56
C ILE A 364 -23.22 -21.25 -3.66
N THR A 365 -23.19 -20.70 -4.87
CA THR A 365 -23.65 -21.37 -6.09
C THR A 365 -22.73 -21.07 -7.27
N THR A 366 -22.82 -21.91 -8.30
CA THR A 366 -22.28 -21.59 -9.62
C THR A 366 -23.06 -20.45 -10.28
N GLN A 367 -22.47 -19.74 -11.24
CA GLN A 367 -23.08 -18.61 -11.95
C GLN A 367 -24.45 -18.94 -12.55
N ASP A 368 -24.61 -20.14 -13.14
CA ASP A 368 -25.87 -20.60 -13.75
C ASP A 368 -26.99 -20.88 -12.73
N LYS A 369 -26.62 -21.01 -11.45
CA LYS A 369 -27.52 -21.26 -10.32
C LYS A 369 -27.57 -20.09 -9.34
N ALA A 370 -27.04 -18.93 -9.73
CA ALA A 370 -27.11 -17.73 -8.92
C ALA A 370 -28.58 -17.36 -8.60
N PRO A 371 -28.89 -16.87 -7.40
CA PRO A 371 -30.24 -16.45 -7.05
C PRO A 371 -30.66 -15.22 -7.87
N GLU A 372 -31.95 -14.91 -7.84
CA GLU A 372 -32.43 -13.62 -8.37
C GLU A 372 -31.92 -12.47 -7.48
N PHE A 373 -31.40 -11.41 -8.09
CA PHE A 373 -30.84 -10.24 -7.37
C PHE A 373 -31.86 -9.58 -6.44
N LYS A 374 -31.74 -9.83 -5.13
CA LYS A 374 -32.64 -9.33 -4.08
C LYS A 374 -31.87 -8.95 -2.80
N PRO A 375 -30.91 -7.99 -2.89
CA PRO A 375 -30.20 -7.51 -1.70
C PRO A 375 -31.14 -6.91 -0.67
N GLN A 376 -30.80 -7.09 0.60
CA GLN A 376 -31.35 -6.31 1.71
C GLN A 376 -30.42 -5.11 2.00
N ALA A 377 -31.00 -3.92 1.93
CA ALA A 377 -30.32 -2.66 2.18
C ALA A 377 -31.34 -1.56 2.53
N PRO A 378 -30.91 -0.42 3.09
CA PRO A 378 -31.76 0.75 3.31
C PRO A 378 -32.52 1.18 2.05
N GLU A 379 -33.78 1.56 2.21
CA GLU A 379 -34.63 2.02 1.09
C GLU A 379 -34.01 3.25 0.41
N GLY A 380 -34.05 3.28 -0.93
CA GLY A 380 -33.49 4.39 -1.71
C GLY A 380 -31.97 4.39 -1.85
N SER A 381 -31.25 3.48 -1.17
CA SER A 381 -29.80 3.37 -1.30
C SER A 381 -29.35 2.78 -2.65
N LYS A 382 -28.10 3.06 -3.02
CA LYS A 382 -27.41 2.42 -4.16
C LYS A 382 -26.90 1.02 -3.79
N ALA A 383 -27.80 0.12 -3.38
CA ALA A 383 -27.51 -1.30 -3.16
C ALA A 383 -27.26 -2.01 -4.51
N PHE A 384 -26.04 -1.86 -4.99
CA PHE A 384 -25.61 -2.28 -6.33
C PHE A 384 -24.81 -3.57 -6.28
N GLY A 385 -24.24 -3.94 -5.14
CA GLY A 385 -23.61 -5.24 -4.92
C GLY A 385 -24.36 -6.08 -3.89
N TRP A 386 -24.30 -7.39 -4.08
CA TRP A 386 -24.83 -8.38 -3.14
C TRP A 386 -23.93 -9.60 -3.07
N GLN A 387 -23.27 -9.81 -1.93
CA GLN A 387 -22.63 -11.06 -1.59
C GLN A 387 -23.68 -12.02 -1.06
N TYR A 388 -24.01 -13.04 -1.85
CA TYR A 388 -25.09 -13.97 -1.52
C TYR A 388 -24.58 -15.32 -1.02
N GLY A 389 -23.28 -15.60 -1.11
CA GLY A 389 -22.68 -16.85 -0.64
C GLY A 389 -21.25 -16.63 -0.17
N LEU A 390 -20.87 -17.34 0.89
CA LEU A 390 -19.58 -17.25 1.56
C LEU A 390 -18.78 -18.56 1.51
N ASP A 391 -17.46 -18.46 1.49
CA ASP A 391 -16.47 -19.50 1.77
C ASP A 391 -16.63 -20.76 0.91
N ALA A 392 -16.52 -20.61 -0.40
CA ALA A 392 -16.49 -21.77 -1.28
C ALA A 392 -15.21 -22.61 -1.08
N ASP A 393 -15.33 -23.78 -0.46
CA ASP A 393 -14.21 -24.72 -0.20
C ASP A 393 -13.34 -25.03 -1.43
N THR A 394 -13.91 -25.00 -2.64
CA THR A 394 -13.22 -25.44 -3.86
C THR A 394 -12.17 -24.44 -4.36
N CYS A 395 -12.47 -23.14 -4.31
CA CYS A 395 -11.57 -22.10 -4.83
C CYS A 395 -11.36 -20.93 -3.83
N ASN A 396 -11.84 -21.02 -2.59
CA ASN A 396 -11.73 -19.97 -1.57
C ASN A 396 -12.25 -18.60 -2.06
N ILE A 397 -13.50 -18.59 -2.51
CA ILE A 397 -14.20 -17.41 -3.02
C ILE A 397 -15.54 -17.22 -2.33
N ASP A 398 -15.99 -15.99 -2.36
CA ASP A 398 -17.38 -15.61 -2.10
C ASP A 398 -18.07 -15.31 -3.43
N THR A 399 -19.38 -15.54 -3.49
CA THR A 399 -20.16 -15.37 -4.73
C THR A 399 -21.09 -14.17 -4.64
N ASN A 400 -21.06 -13.38 -5.70
CA ASN A 400 -21.68 -12.07 -5.73
C ASN A 400 -22.55 -11.87 -6.97
N LEU A 401 -23.55 -11.01 -6.81
CA LEU A 401 -24.29 -10.42 -7.91
C LEU A 401 -24.19 -8.90 -7.84
N PHE A 402 -24.13 -8.27 -9.00
CA PHE A 402 -24.05 -6.82 -9.10
C PHE A 402 -25.00 -6.29 -10.15
N LYS A 403 -25.60 -5.13 -9.89
CA LYS A 403 -26.24 -4.34 -10.93
C LYS A 403 -25.19 -3.85 -11.93
N LYS A 404 -25.49 -3.92 -13.23
CA LYS A 404 -24.54 -3.52 -14.28
C LYS A 404 -23.99 -2.12 -14.09
N GLU A 405 -24.76 -1.19 -13.53
CA GLU A 405 -24.37 0.20 -13.33
C GLU A 405 -23.17 0.33 -12.40
N ILE A 406 -22.90 -0.65 -11.52
CA ILE A 406 -21.76 -0.59 -10.62
C ILE A 406 -20.43 -0.54 -11.39
N VAL A 407 -20.34 -1.17 -12.57
CA VAL A 407 -19.07 -1.28 -13.31
C VAL A 407 -18.52 0.08 -13.75
N ASN A 408 -19.38 1.10 -13.79
CA ASN A 408 -18.98 2.49 -14.07
C ASN A 408 -18.07 3.09 -12.99
N VAL A 409 -18.14 2.55 -11.77
CA VAL A 409 -17.32 2.96 -10.63
C VAL A 409 -16.38 1.85 -10.16
N LEU A 410 -16.16 0.81 -10.99
CA LEU A 410 -15.16 -0.23 -10.70
C LEU A 410 -13.91 -0.03 -11.56
N TRP A 411 -12.80 -0.62 -11.11
CA TRP A 411 -11.54 -0.50 -11.82
C TRP A 411 -11.45 -1.49 -12.98
N GLY A 412 -11.85 -1.03 -14.17
CA GLY A 412 -11.72 -1.78 -15.43
C GLY A 412 -10.42 -1.51 -16.21
N SER A 413 -10.20 -2.28 -17.27
CA SER A 413 -9.15 -2.02 -18.25
C SER A 413 -9.46 -0.74 -19.04
N LYS A 414 -8.45 0.13 -19.20
CA LYS A 414 -8.56 1.36 -20.02
C LYS A 414 -8.42 1.08 -21.50
#